data_AF-T1F0Y1-F1
#
_entry.id   AF-T1F0Y1-F1
#
_cell.length_a   1.000
_cell.length_b   1.000
_cell.length_c   1.000
_cell.angle_alpha   90.00
_cell.angle_beta   90.00
_cell.angle_gamma   90.00
#
_symmetry.space_group_name_H-M   'P 1'
#
loop_
_entity.id
_entity.type
_entity.pdbx_description
1 polymer ?
#
loop_
_entity_poly.entity_id
_entity_poly.type
_entity_poly.pdbx_seq_one_letter_code
_entity_poly.pdbx_strand_id
1 'polypeptide(L)'
;MLDLGKCHERRSAIVARELARYDIDVAALSETKISAVTQFEERGAGYTFFCQGHPAGEVRTGGVGFAIRSTLLKSVHELFVLGDFNACVGKDHILWPKVLGRNGVGRENSNGTMLLEFCTEHNLVVTNTVFQKADRKKTSWKHPRSGHWHLIDYILIRQRDLSLARLTKAVRASTMWSDHRLIKMSVFLTVKPLVFLV
;
A
#
# COMPACT_ATOMS: atom_id res chain seq x y z
N MET A 1 -0.49 45.26 -18.59
CA MET A 1 0.46 44.17 -18.90
C MET A 1 1.26 43.87 -17.64
N LEU A 2 1.62 42.60 -17.39
CA LEU A 2 2.08 41.96 -16.13
C LEU A 2 0.90 41.35 -15.33
N ASP A 3 0.81 40.06 -15.00
CA ASP A 3 1.69 38.89 -15.11
C ASP A 3 0.80 37.64 -15.37
N LEU A 4 0.80 37.14 -16.60
CA LEU A 4 0.22 35.84 -16.97
C LEU A 4 1.38 34.87 -17.09
N GLY A 5 1.55 33.97 -16.11
CA GLY A 5 2.28 32.72 -16.37
C GLY A 5 3.38 32.31 -15.40
N LYS A 6 3.06 32.08 -14.13
CA LYS A 6 3.66 30.95 -13.40
C LYS A 6 2.61 29.88 -13.18
N CYS A 7 2.46 29.00 -14.16
CA CYS A 7 1.80 27.72 -13.94
C CYS A 7 2.68 26.94 -12.96
N HIS A 8 2.35 26.96 -11.67
CA HIS A 8 3.00 26.10 -10.68
C HIS A 8 2.84 24.66 -11.15
N GLU A 9 3.95 24.02 -11.45
CA GLU A 9 3.99 22.62 -11.84
C GLU A 9 3.25 21.77 -10.79
N ARG A 10 2.36 20.86 -11.23
CA ARG A 10 1.66 19.96 -10.32
C ARG A 10 2.71 19.17 -9.53
N ARG A 11 2.59 19.14 -8.19
CA ARG A 11 3.56 18.45 -7.32
C ARG A 11 3.82 17.00 -7.73
N SER A 12 2.80 16.32 -8.25
CA SER A 12 2.88 14.96 -8.81
C SER A 12 3.80 14.86 -10.03
N ALA A 13 3.82 15.85 -10.92
CA ALA A 13 4.74 15.89 -12.05
C ALA A 13 6.21 16.04 -11.60
N ILE A 14 6.46 16.78 -10.52
CA ILE A 14 7.80 16.90 -9.92
C ILE A 14 8.25 15.53 -9.39
N VAL A 15 7.40 14.85 -8.61
CA VAL A 15 7.70 13.51 -8.12
C VAL A 15 7.95 12.55 -9.28
N ALA A 16 7.09 12.53 -10.29
CA ALA A 16 7.22 11.64 -11.44
C ALA A 16 8.53 11.84 -12.20
N ARG A 17 9.00 13.08 -12.35
CA ARG A 17 10.29 13.39 -12.97
C ARG A 17 11.47 12.91 -12.13
N GLU A 18 11.42 13.05 -10.81
CA GLU A 18 12.47 12.50 -9.95
C GLU A 18 12.49 10.97 -9.99
N LEU A 19 11.32 10.31 -9.99
CA LEU A 19 11.25 8.86 -10.18
C LEU A 19 11.90 8.42 -11.50
N ALA A 20 11.59 9.12 -12.60
CA ALA A 20 12.23 8.88 -13.90
C ALA A 20 13.75 9.10 -13.85
N ARG A 21 14.20 10.16 -13.19
CA ARG A 21 15.62 10.53 -13.08
C ARG A 21 16.45 9.45 -12.37
N TYR A 22 15.89 8.80 -11.36
CA TYR A 22 16.55 7.73 -10.61
C TYR A 22 16.22 6.33 -11.13
N ASP A 23 15.51 6.22 -12.26
CA ASP A 23 15.07 4.95 -12.85
C ASP A 23 14.26 4.07 -11.87
N ILE A 24 13.39 4.70 -11.07
CA ILE A 24 12.60 4.04 -10.04
C ILE A 24 11.29 3.50 -10.63
N ASP A 25 11.12 2.18 -10.69
CA ASP A 25 9.90 1.59 -11.25
C ASP A 25 8.65 1.71 -10.35
N VAL A 26 8.83 1.62 -9.03
CA VAL A 26 7.76 1.65 -8.04
C VAL A 26 8.20 2.45 -6.83
N ALA A 27 7.35 3.34 -6.35
CA ALA A 27 7.58 4.13 -5.15
C ALA A 27 6.36 4.13 -4.24
N ALA A 28 6.56 3.84 -2.94
CA ALA A 28 5.57 4.09 -1.92
C ALA A 28 5.63 5.57 -1.50
N LEU A 29 4.46 6.17 -1.28
CA LEU A 29 4.30 7.56 -0.86
C LEU A 29 3.53 7.56 0.46
N SER A 30 4.23 7.76 1.57
CA SER A 30 3.64 7.89 2.91
C SER A 30 3.40 9.36 3.27
N GLU A 31 2.50 9.58 4.24
CA GLU A 31 2.22 10.90 4.83
C GLU A 31 1.83 11.99 3.81
N THR A 32 1.19 11.57 2.72
CA THR A 32 0.86 12.48 1.63
C THR A 32 -0.27 13.42 2.05
N LYS A 33 -0.15 14.72 1.74
CA LYS A 33 -1.22 15.72 1.96
C LYS A 33 -2.13 15.84 0.72
N ILE A 34 -2.58 14.68 0.22
CA ILE A 34 -3.44 14.56 -0.95
C ILE A 34 -4.90 14.72 -0.51
N SER A 35 -5.73 15.28 -1.39
CA SER A 35 -7.19 15.32 -1.20
C SER A 35 -7.85 14.26 -2.05
N ALA A 36 -8.79 13.54 -1.44
CA ALA A 36 -9.64 12.52 -2.05
C ALA A 36 -8.89 11.31 -2.63
N VAL A 37 -9.69 10.30 -2.99
CA VAL A 37 -9.26 9.14 -3.78
C VAL A 37 -8.89 9.64 -5.16
N THR A 38 -7.67 9.35 -5.62
CA THR A 38 -7.25 9.72 -6.96
C THR A 38 -6.38 8.63 -7.56
N GLN A 39 -6.76 8.18 -8.77
CA GLN A 39 -5.89 7.46 -9.67
C GLN A 39 -5.69 8.33 -10.92
N PHE A 40 -4.45 8.64 -11.25
CA PHE A 40 -4.15 9.45 -12.44
C PHE A 40 -2.76 9.15 -13.00
N GLU A 41 -2.61 9.42 -14.30
CA GLU A 41 -1.35 9.23 -15.01
C GLU A 41 -0.66 10.57 -15.24
N GLU A 42 0.58 10.69 -14.75
CA GLU A 42 1.51 11.76 -15.11
C GLU A 42 2.26 11.39 -16.39
N ARG A 43 1.60 11.62 -17.52
CA ARG A 43 2.10 11.25 -18.86
C ARG A 43 3.47 11.84 -19.18
N GLY A 44 3.80 13.01 -18.63
CA GLY A 44 5.08 13.69 -18.89
C GLY A 44 6.31 12.88 -18.46
N ALA A 45 6.18 12.04 -17.43
CA ALA A 45 7.26 11.16 -16.95
C ALA A 45 6.89 9.67 -17.00
N GLY A 46 5.65 9.33 -17.39
CA GLY A 46 5.21 7.95 -17.59
C GLY A 46 4.93 7.18 -16.30
N TYR A 47 4.30 7.82 -15.31
CA TYR A 47 3.92 7.19 -14.04
C TYR A 47 2.41 7.25 -13.80
N THR A 48 1.87 6.17 -13.23
CA THR A 48 0.50 6.15 -12.69
C THR A 48 0.57 6.22 -11.17
N PHE A 49 -0.13 7.20 -10.61
CA PHE A 49 -0.28 7.40 -9.17
C PHE A 49 -1.61 6.81 -8.70
N PHE A 50 -1.56 6.17 -7.54
CA PHE A 50 -2.71 5.66 -6.80
C PHE A 50 -2.64 6.26 -5.40
N CYS A 51 -3.62 7.08 -5.02
CA CYS A 51 -3.57 7.85 -3.79
C CYS A 51 -4.93 7.88 -3.09
N GLN A 52 -4.91 7.77 -1.77
CA GLN A 52 -6.03 8.03 -0.87
C GLN A 52 -5.64 9.13 0.11
N GLY A 53 -6.44 10.18 0.19
CA GLY A 53 -6.34 11.21 1.22
C GLY A 53 -7.71 11.65 1.71
N HIS A 54 -7.73 12.61 2.63
CA HIS A 54 -8.97 13.14 3.20
C HIS A 54 -9.89 13.76 2.13
N PRO A 55 -11.23 13.71 2.34
CA PRO A 55 -12.19 14.38 1.48
C PRO A 55 -11.87 15.85 1.22
N ALA A 56 -12.32 16.37 0.08
CA ALA A 56 -12.13 17.77 -0.27
C ALA A 56 -12.85 18.67 0.75
N GLY A 57 -12.12 19.65 1.29
CA GLY A 57 -12.63 20.57 2.33
C GLY A 57 -12.22 20.19 3.76
N GLU A 58 -11.68 18.99 3.99
CA GLU A 58 -11.15 18.59 5.29
C GLU A 58 -9.66 18.92 5.46
N VAL A 59 -9.22 19.03 6.72
CA VAL A 59 -7.81 19.22 7.06
C VAL A 59 -7.02 17.96 6.67
N ARG A 60 -6.01 18.15 5.82
CA ARG A 60 -5.17 17.05 5.30
C ARG A 60 -4.13 16.65 6.34
N THR A 61 -4.47 15.72 7.22
CA THR A 61 -3.58 15.25 8.28
C THR A 61 -2.73 14.03 7.88
N GLY A 62 -3.10 13.32 6.82
CA GLY A 62 -2.35 12.18 6.28
C GLY A 62 -2.94 11.65 4.97
N GLY A 63 -2.31 10.61 4.42
CA GLY A 63 -2.71 9.95 3.18
C GLY A 63 -1.72 8.87 2.77
N VAL A 64 -2.20 7.91 1.99
CA VAL A 64 -1.42 6.78 1.47
C VAL A 64 -1.40 6.86 -0.05
N GLY A 65 -0.26 6.60 -0.67
CA GLY A 65 -0.23 6.39 -2.11
C GLY A 65 0.98 5.58 -2.58
N PHE A 66 0.98 5.25 -3.85
CA PHE A 66 2.14 4.73 -4.56
C PHE A 66 2.14 5.19 -6.01
N ALA A 67 3.33 5.23 -6.59
CA ALA A 67 3.55 5.49 -8.01
C ALA A 67 4.16 4.24 -8.66
N ILE A 68 3.67 3.88 -9.83
CA ILE A 68 4.20 2.77 -10.65
C ILE A 68 4.45 3.31 -12.05
N ARG A 69 5.60 2.98 -12.64
CA ARG A 69 5.87 3.28 -14.05
C ARG A 69 4.76 2.70 -14.93
N SER A 70 4.12 3.52 -15.75
CA SER A 70 2.95 3.13 -16.54
C SER A 70 3.23 1.96 -17.49
N THR A 71 4.46 1.84 -18.01
CA THR A 71 4.86 0.70 -18.85
C THR A 71 4.92 -0.60 -18.05
N LEU A 72 5.50 -0.57 -16.85
CA LEU A 72 5.53 -1.72 -15.95
C LEU A 72 4.11 -2.13 -15.56
N LEU A 73 3.26 -1.17 -15.17
CA LEU A 73 1.88 -1.43 -14.78
C LEU A 73 1.07 -2.17 -15.86
N LYS A 74 1.35 -1.92 -17.14
CA LYS A 74 0.70 -2.61 -18.27
C LYS A 74 1.19 -4.04 -18.48
N SER A 75 2.39 -4.36 -18.00
CA SER A 75 3.03 -5.66 -18.18
C SER A 75 2.93 -6.60 -16.97
N VAL A 76 2.54 -6.09 -15.80
CA VAL A 76 2.47 -6.91 -14.57
C VAL A 76 1.23 -7.81 -14.54
N HIS A 77 1.46 -9.12 -14.43
CA HIS A 77 0.39 -10.11 -14.29
C HIS A 77 -0.07 -10.28 -12.83
N GLU A 78 0.87 -10.23 -11.88
CA GLU A 78 0.68 -10.26 -10.43
C GLU A 78 1.13 -8.94 -9.77
N LEU A 79 0.46 -8.52 -8.68
CA LEU A 79 0.80 -7.29 -7.94
C LEU A 79 0.73 -7.56 -6.44
N PHE A 80 1.81 -7.18 -5.77
CA PHE A 80 1.93 -7.18 -4.33
C PHE A 80 2.38 -5.79 -3.89
N VAL A 81 1.69 -5.19 -2.93
CA VAL A 81 2.08 -3.90 -2.33
C VAL A 81 2.46 -4.17 -0.89
N LEU A 82 3.68 -3.81 -0.51
CA LEU A 82 4.23 -4.08 0.82
C LEU A 82 4.69 -2.76 1.43
N GLY A 83 4.44 -2.56 2.72
CA GLY A 83 4.99 -1.39 3.41
C GLY A 83 4.40 -1.18 4.80
N ASP A 84 4.96 -0.18 5.48
CA ASP A 84 4.37 0.43 6.66
C ASP A 84 3.35 1.48 6.20
N PHE A 85 2.09 1.23 6.51
CA PHE A 85 0.99 2.12 6.15
C PHE A 85 0.57 3.01 7.32
N ASN A 86 1.17 2.83 8.50
CA ASN A 86 0.78 3.49 9.74
C ASN A 86 -0.74 3.39 10.02
N ALA A 87 -1.33 2.27 9.60
CA ALA A 87 -2.77 2.05 9.55
C ALA A 87 -3.14 0.85 10.43
N CYS A 88 -4.10 1.00 11.34
CA CYS A 88 -4.69 -0.14 12.03
C CYS A 88 -6.05 -0.41 11.37
N VAL A 89 -6.20 -1.54 10.66
CA VAL A 89 -7.44 -1.86 9.90
C VAL A 89 -8.52 -2.56 10.74
N GLY A 90 -8.23 -2.90 11.99
CA GLY A 90 -9.20 -3.53 12.88
C GLY A 90 -9.61 -4.95 12.48
N LYS A 91 -10.88 -5.30 12.73
CA LYS A 91 -11.43 -6.67 12.66
C LYS A 91 -12.77 -6.79 11.93
N ASP A 92 -13.35 -5.67 11.50
CA ASP A 92 -14.73 -5.62 11.01
C ASP A 92 -14.83 -6.05 9.53
N HIS A 93 -14.64 -7.36 9.31
CA HIS A 93 -14.70 -7.95 7.99
C HIS A 93 -16.12 -7.99 7.39
N ILE A 94 -17.14 -7.70 8.19
CA ILE A 94 -18.53 -7.59 7.71
C ILE A 94 -18.69 -6.24 7.00
N LEU A 95 -18.16 -5.17 7.61
CA LEU A 95 -18.16 -3.83 7.00
C LEU A 95 -17.26 -3.75 5.75
N TRP A 96 -16.16 -4.50 5.73
CA TRP A 96 -15.16 -4.49 4.66
C TRP A 96 -15.08 -5.83 3.90
N PRO A 97 -16.16 -6.25 3.21
CA PRO A 97 -16.20 -7.53 2.55
C PRO A 97 -15.16 -7.61 1.43
N LYS A 98 -14.58 -8.79 1.23
CA LYS A 98 -13.51 -9.10 0.24
C LYS A 98 -12.16 -8.41 0.46
N VAL A 99 -12.13 -7.25 1.14
CA VAL A 99 -10.90 -6.51 1.45
C VAL A 99 -10.26 -7.00 2.76
N LEU A 100 -11.06 -7.13 3.81
CA LEU A 100 -10.61 -7.54 5.13
C LEU A 100 -10.96 -9.01 5.39
N GLY A 101 -9.98 -9.78 5.85
CA GLY A 101 -10.19 -11.16 6.28
C GLY A 101 -10.68 -11.25 7.72
N ARG A 102 -11.19 -12.44 8.11
CA ARG A 102 -11.81 -12.70 9.42
C ARG A 102 -10.85 -12.62 10.62
N ASN A 103 -9.54 -12.49 10.37
CA ASN A 103 -8.48 -12.63 11.38
C ASN A 103 -7.73 -11.32 11.65
N GLY A 104 -8.38 -10.17 11.45
CA GLY A 104 -7.84 -8.84 11.79
C GLY A 104 -7.37 -8.69 13.24
N VAL A 105 -6.70 -7.58 13.55
CA VAL A 105 -6.11 -7.29 14.87
C VAL A 105 -6.37 -5.84 15.26
N GLY A 106 -6.56 -5.60 16.56
CA GLY A 106 -6.72 -4.26 17.10
C GLY A 106 -8.04 -3.59 16.74
N ARG A 107 -8.08 -2.26 16.88
CA ARG A 107 -9.19 -1.38 16.52
C ARG A 107 -8.81 -0.59 15.29
N GLU A 108 -9.78 -0.32 14.42
CA GLU A 108 -9.59 0.55 13.27
C GLU A 108 -9.20 1.97 13.71
N ASN A 109 -8.23 2.59 13.03
CA ASN A 109 -7.93 4.02 13.14
C ASN A 109 -8.20 4.73 11.81
N SER A 110 -8.11 6.07 11.77
CA SER A 110 -8.42 6.86 10.56
C SER A 110 -7.61 6.44 9.32
N ASN A 111 -6.32 6.18 9.49
CA ASN A 111 -5.46 5.66 8.42
C ASN A 111 -5.90 4.26 7.98
N GLY A 112 -6.39 3.45 8.92
CA GLY A 112 -7.03 2.16 8.68
C GLY A 112 -8.23 2.27 7.77
N THR A 113 -9.16 3.18 8.07
CA THR A 113 -10.33 3.47 7.23
C THR A 113 -9.89 3.87 5.82
N MET A 114 -8.96 4.82 5.68
CA MET A 114 -8.43 5.23 4.37
C MET A 114 -7.79 4.07 3.60
N LEU A 115 -7.00 3.23 4.27
CA LEU A 115 -6.37 2.07 3.64
C LEU A 115 -7.43 1.07 3.15
N LEU A 116 -8.52 0.89 3.91
CA LEU A 116 -9.62 -0.01 3.55
C LEU A 116 -10.46 0.54 2.39
N GLU A 117 -10.72 1.84 2.36
CA GLU A 117 -11.34 2.52 1.21
C GLU A 117 -10.48 2.37 -0.05
N PHE A 118 -9.17 2.63 0.08
CA PHE A 118 -8.21 2.46 -1.00
C PHE A 118 -8.18 1.02 -1.53
N CYS A 119 -8.17 0.04 -0.63
CA CYS A 119 -8.20 -1.37 -1.03
C CYS A 119 -9.54 -1.76 -1.67
N THR A 120 -10.64 -1.16 -1.25
CA THR A 120 -11.97 -1.37 -1.85
C THR A 120 -11.97 -0.87 -3.28
N GLU A 121 -11.54 0.37 -3.51
CA GLU A 121 -11.49 1.01 -4.83
C GLU A 121 -10.60 0.23 -5.81
N HIS A 122 -9.43 -0.21 -5.35
CA HIS A 122 -8.44 -0.88 -6.20
C HIS A 122 -8.51 -2.41 -6.17
N ASN A 123 -9.59 -2.98 -5.63
CA ASN A 123 -9.80 -4.43 -5.54
C ASN A 123 -8.60 -5.16 -4.90
N LEU A 124 -8.09 -4.65 -3.79
CA LEU A 124 -7.00 -5.22 -3.02
C LEU A 124 -7.51 -5.91 -1.74
N VAL A 125 -6.71 -6.83 -1.22
CA VAL A 125 -6.97 -7.61 0.00
C VAL A 125 -5.83 -7.44 0.99
N VAL A 126 -6.16 -7.19 2.25
CA VAL A 126 -5.19 -7.07 3.34
C VAL A 126 -4.81 -8.47 3.85
N THR A 127 -3.80 -9.10 3.23
CA THR A 127 -3.51 -10.54 3.43
C THR A 127 -3.16 -10.92 4.87
N ASN A 128 -2.61 -10.00 5.67
CA ASN A 128 -2.32 -10.18 7.09
C ASN A 128 -3.56 -10.60 7.91
N THR A 129 -4.76 -10.28 7.42
CA THR A 129 -6.04 -10.52 8.09
C THR A 129 -6.77 -11.76 7.57
N VAL A 130 -6.29 -12.38 6.50
CA VAL A 130 -6.94 -13.53 5.86
C VAL A 130 -6.70 -14.82 6.66
N PHE A 131 -5.46 -15.07 7.08
CA PHE A 131 -5.08 -16.35 7.66
C PHE A 131 -5.18 -16.38 9.19
N GLN A 132 -5.81 -17.42 9.74
CA GLN A 132 -5.93 -17.61 11.19
C GLN A 132 -4.56 -17.88 11.84
N LYS A 133 -4.18 -17.01 12.80
CA LYS A 133 -2.94 -17.07 13.59
C LYS A 133 -3.12 -16.33 14.91
N ALA A 134 -2.28 -16.66 15.89
CA ALA A 134 -2.11 -15.85 17.09
C ALA A 134 -1.67 -14.42 16.74
N ASP A 135 -2.20 -13.42 17.46
CA ASP A 135 -1.93 -11.99 17.21
C ASP A 135 -0.44 -11.64 17.21
N ARG A 136 0.35 -12.29 18.07
CA ARG A 136 1.83 -12.16 18.11
C ARG A 136 2.56 -12.57 16.83
N LYS A 137 1.89 -13.25 15.89
CA LYS A 137 2.39 -13.63 14.56
C LYS A 137 1.81 -12.75 13.45
N LYS A 138 1.00 -11.74 13.79
CA LYS A 138 0.41 -10.77 12.86
C LYS A 138 0.96 -9.37 13.11
N THR A 139 1.13 -8.98 14.37
CA THR A 139 1.59 -7.63 14.76
C THR A 139 3.05 -7.38 14.42
N SER A 140 3.30 -6.18 13.89
CA SER A 140 4.57 -5.75 13.32
C SER A 140 5.27 -4.69 14.15
N TRP A 141 4.59 -3.70 14.71
CA TRP A 141 5.23 -2.59 15.44
C TRP A 141 4.96 -2.63 16.93
N LYS A 142 5.94 -2.26 17.76
CA LYS A 142 5.80 -2.13 19.22
C LYS A 142 5.79 -0.67 19.63
N HIS A 143 4.68 -0.22 20.19
CA HIS A 143 4.57 1.14 20.70
C HIS A 143 5.63 1.39 21.80
N PRO A 144 6.45 2.46 21.71
CA PRO A 144 7.62 2.64 22.57
C PRO A 144 7.25 2.83 24.05
N ARG A 145 6.17 3.58 24.33
CA ARG A 145 5.72 3.83 25.71
C ARG A 145 4.90 2.69 26.31
N SER A 146 3.82 2.26 25.66
CA SER A 146 2.90 1.26 26.21
C SER A 146 3.40 -0.19 26.05
N GLY A 147 4.35 -0.44 25.15
CA GLY A 147 4.85 -1.77 24.84
C GLY A 147 3.85 -2.66 24.09
N HIS A 148 2.66 -2.15 23.75
CA HIS A 148 1.66 -2.88 22.98
C HIS A 148 2.10 -3.05 21.52
N TRP A 149 1.76 -4.20 20.95
CA TRP A 149 2.06 -4.52 19.56
C TRP A 149 0.87 -4.22 18.67
N HIS A 150 1.11 -3.51 17.56
CA HIS A 150 0.12 -3.16 16.56
C HIS A 150 0.44 -3.82 15.22
N LEU A 151 -0.57 -3.99 14.38
CA LEU A 151 -0.42 -4.38 12.99
C LEU A 151 -0.54 -3.09 12.17
N ILE A 152 0.57 -2.65 11.57
CA ILE A 152 0.63 -1.45 10.71
C ILE A 152 1.40 -1.67 9.41
N ASP A 153 2.19 -2.74 9.37
CA ASP A 153 2.87 -3.20 8.16
C ASP A 153 2.03 -4.27 7.45
N TYR A 154 1.73 -4.05 6.16
CA TYR A 154 0.84 -4.92 5.40
C TYR A 154 1.46 -5.41 4.11
N ILE A 155 0.94 -6.56 3.66
CA ILE A 155 1.10 -7.04 2.30
C ILE A 155 -0.30 -7.08 1.68
N LEU A 156 -0.51 -6.23 0.68
CA LEU A 156 -1.73 -6.16 -0.11
C LEU A 156 -1.56 -6.95 -1.40
N ILE A 157 -2.62 -7.64 -1.82
CA ILE A 157 -2.67 -8.39 -3.07
C ILE A 157 -3.97 -8.06 -3.79
N ARG A 158 -4.01 -8.14 -5.12
CA ARG A 158 -5.28 -8.08 -5.85
C ARG A 158 -6.21 -9.22 -5.42
N GLN A 159 -7.51 -8.91 -5.32
CA GLN A 159 -8.56 -9.87 -4.98
C GLN A 159 -8.53 -11.11 -5.90
N ARG A 160 -8.37 -10.92 -7.21
CA ARG A 160 -8.28 -12.02 -8.19
C ARG A 160 -7.06 -12.92 -8.00
N ASP A 161 -5.99 -12.39 -7.40
CA ASP A 161 -4.70 -13.07 -7.21
C ASP A 161 -4.60 -13.68 -5.79
N LEU A 162 -5.64 -13.55 -4.95
CA LEU A 162 -5.62 -14.01 -3.55
C LEU A 162 -5.27 -15.50 -3.40
N SER A 163 -5.63 -16.32 -4.40
CA SER A 163 -5.27 -17.74 -4.44
C SER A 163 -3.75 -17.98 -4.48
N LEU A 164 -2.92 -17.01 -4.89
CA LEU A 164 -1.46 -17.14 -4.87
C LEU A 164 -0.91 -17.05 -3.43
N ALA A 165 -1.60 -16.35 -2.53
CA ALA A 165 -1.18 -16.20 -1.14
C ALA A 165 -1.36 -17.51 -0.36
N ARG A 166 -0.30 -18.00 0.28
CA ARG A 166 -0.34 -19.19 1.14
C ARG A 166 -0.33 -18.84 2.62
N LEU A 167 0.47 -17.83 2.98
CA LEU A 167 0.66 -17.44 4.37
C LEU A 167 1.25 -16.05 4.51
N THR A 168 0.55 -15.13 5.16
CA THR A 168 1.14 -13.85 5.61
C THR A 168 1.35 -13.86 7.12
N LYS A 169 2.55 -13.49 7.61
CA LYS A 169 2.88 -13.44 9.04
C LYS A 169 4.06 -12.52 9.37
N ALA A 170 4.08 -12.04 10.61
CA ALA A 170 5.25 -11.41 11.21
C ALA A 170 6.34 -12.43 11.57
N VAL A 171 7.60 -12.05 11.40
CA VAL A 171 8.80 -12.82 11.77
C VAL A 171 9.31 -12.32 13.12
N ARG A 172 9.39 -13.21 14.11
CA ARG A 172 9.68 -12.82 15.50
C ARG A 172 11.15 -12.47 15.75
N ALA A 173 12.08 -13.10 15.04
CA ALA A 173 13.52 -12.96 15.30
C ALA A 173 14.16 -11.77 14.57
N SER A 174 13.38 -10.98 13.84
CA SER A 174 13.90 -10.00 12.88
C SER A 174 13.84 -8.56 13.37
N THR A 175 13.77 -8.29 14.68
CA THR A 175 13.72 -6.92 15.21
C THR A 175 15.11 -6.26 15.23
N MET A 176 16.01 -6.61 14.30
CA MET A 176 17.41 -6.15 14.28
C MET A 176 17.46 -4.62 14.31
N TRP A 177 17.62 -4.05 15.51
CA TRP A 177 17.65 -2.61 15.79
C TRP A 177 16.38 -1.84 15.40
N SER A 178 15.23 -2.52 15.33
CA SER A 178 13.94 -1.90 14.98
C SER A 178 12.86 -2.27 15.98
N ASP A 179 11.96 -1.32 16.22
CA ASP A 179 10.67 -1.51 16.90
C ASP A 179 9.63 -2.22 15.99
N HIS A 180 9.96 -2.46 14.72
CA HIS A 180 9.20 -3.29 13.79
C HIS A 180 9.73 -4.72 13.69
N ARG A 181 8.80 -5.64 13.39
CA ARG A 181 9.03 -7.01 12.93
C ARG A 181 8.81 -7.05 11.44
N LEU A 182 9.64 -7.82 10.76
CA LEU A 182 9.46 -8.10 9.33
C LEU A 182 8.11 -8.81 9.12
N ILE A 183 7.32 -8.31 8.18
CA ILE A 183 6.18 -9.04 7.63
C ILE A 183 6.65 -9.82 6.41
N LYS A 184 6.26 -11.09 6.33
CA LYS A 184 6.52 -11.92 5.16
C LYS A 184 5.24 -12.57 4.64
N MET A 185 5.21 -12.80 3.34
CA MET A 185 4.22 -13.64 2.69
C MET A 185 4.90 -14.80 1.96
N SER A 186 4.35 -16.00 2.12
CA SER A 186 4.65 -17.15 1.26
C SER A 186 3.65 -17.19 0.13
N VAL A 187 4.14 -17.30 -1.10
CA VAL A 187 3.35 -17.29 -2.33
C VAL A 187 3.61 -18.55 -3.16
N PHE A 188 2.64 -18.92 -3.98
CA PHE A 188 2.81 -19.90 -5.05
C PHE A 188 2.69 -19.18 -6.39
N LEU A 189 3.78 -19.10 -7.15
CA LEU A 189 3.83 -18.43 -8.45
C LEU A 189 4.18 -19.46 -9.53
N THR A 190 3.50 -19.39 -10.67
CA THR A 190 3.86 -20.17 -11.85
C THR A 190 4.66 -19.28 -12.80
N VAL A 191 5.95 -19.56 -12.97
CA VAL A 191 6.80 -18.82 -13.90
C VAL A 191 6.71 -19.51 -15.26
N LYS A 192 6.22 -18.80 -16.27
CA LYS A 192 6.30 -19.28 -17.66
C LYS A 192 7.72 -19.03 -18.18
N PRO A 193 8.39 -20.03 -18.80
CA PRO A 193 9.68 -19.80 -19.43
C PRO A 193 9.56 -18.73 -20.51
N LEU A 194 10.51 -17.80 -20.57
CA LEU A 194 10.69 -16.94 -21.74
C LEU A 194 11.15 -17.82 -22.89
N VAL A 195 10.27 -18.07 -23.86
CA VAL A 195 10.64 -18.72 -25.11
C VAL A 195 11.22 -17.64 -26.01
N PHE A 196 12.55 -17.60 -26.13
CA PHE A 196 13.19 -16.83 -27.18
C PHE A 196 13.01 -17.62 -28.48
N LEU A 197 12.24 -17.06 -29.43
CA LEU A 197 12.28 -17.53 -30.81
C LEU A 197 13.64 -17.08 -31.36
N VAL A 198 14.58 -18.02 -31.47
CA VAL A 198 15.80 -17.90 -32.26
C VAL A 198 15.49 -18.08 -33.74
#